data_AF-A0A7K1LTR7-F1
#
_entry.id   AF-A0A7K1LTR7-F1
#
_cell.length_a   1.000
_cell.length_b   1.000
_cell.length_c   1.000
_cell.angle_alpha   90.00
_cell.angle_beta   90.00
_cell.angle_gamma   90.00
#
_symmetry.space_group_name_H-M   'P 1'
#
loop_
_entity.id
_entity.type
_entity.pdbx_description
1 polymer ?
#
loop_
_entity_poly.entity_id
_entity_poly.type
_entity_poly.pdbx_seq_one_letter_code
_entity_poly.pdbx_strand_id
1 'polypeptide(L)'
;MIRTTLALILLLLIASCGKKKNSNISNSEIEKLKAENDSLRSLVLELNSKYIFDSISIRDIPSYTNSYEKNSIVSGEIVIVGYNLNKNTNVIFADSISYNPIKLQNPDTLKLENGGFQYQTNLNTNRKTLKGIIEANPKHGKEFIKTYSAMISVNDN
;
A
#
# COMPACT_ATOMS: atom_id res chain seq x y z
N MET A 1 -67.33 -42.77 -23.90
CA MET A 1 -66.71 -41.47 -24.26
C MET A 1 -66.08 -40.72 -23.07
N ILE A 2 -66.65 -40.75 -21.86
CA ILE A 2 -66.12 -39.99 -20.70
C ILE A 2 -64.81 -40.56 -20.12
N ARG A 3 -64.61 -41.89 -20.17
CA ARG A 3 -63.37 -42.53 -19.67
C ARG A 3 -62.14 -42.25 -20.54
N THR A 4 -62.33 -42.12 -21.86
CA THR A 4 -61.26 -41.83 -22.82
C THR A 4 -60.82 -40.36 -22.76
N THR A 5 -61.74 -39.44 -22.48
CA THR A 5 -61.39 -38.02 -22.30
C THR A 5 -60.65 -37.76 -20.99
N LEU A 6 -60.99 -38.47 -19.91
CA LEU A 6 -60.27 -38.36 -18.63
C LEU A 6 -58.81 -38.83 -18.73
N ALA A 7 -58.57 -39.93 -19.46
CA ALA A 7 -57.23 -40.46 -19.68
C ALA A 7 -56.34 -39.51 -20.49
N LEU A 8 -56.93 -38.80 -21.47
CA LEU A 8 -56.22 -37.82 -22.30
C LEU A 8 -55.81 -36.57 -21.51
N ILE A 9 -56.69 -36.09 -20.62
CA ILE A 9 -56.41 -34.95 -19.73
C ILE A 9 -55.31 -35.32 -18.73
N LEU A 10 -55.34 -36.55 -18.21
CA LEU A 10 -54.31 -37.02 -17.27
C LEU A 10 -52.94 -37.08 -17.95
N LEU A 11 -52.85 -37.59 -19.19
CA LEU A 11 -51.63 -37.60 -20.00
C LEU A 11 -51.06 -36.20 -20.28
N LEU A 12 -51.93 -35.21 -20.53
CA LEU A 12 -51.53 -33.81 -20.71
C LEU A 12 -50.99 -33.17 -19.42
N LEU A 13 -51.51 -33.56 -18.25
CA LEU A 13 -51.05 -33.06 -16.96
C LEU A 13 -49.66 -33.60 -16.57
N ILE A 14 -49.36 -34.88 -16.87
CA ILE A 14 -48.01 -35.45 -16.63
C ILE A 14 -46.97 -34.91 -17.61
N ALA A 15 -47.35 -34.60 -18.86
CA ALA A 15 -46.46 -33.99 -19.85
C ALA A 15 -46.05 -32.54 -19.49
N SER A 16 -46.89 -31.84 -18.71
CA SER A 16 -46.60 -30.47 -18.21
C SER A 16 -45.67 -30.45 -16.99
N CYS A 17 -45.32 -31.61 -16.42
CA CYS A 17 -44.39 -31.73 -15.30
C CYS A 17 -42.91 -31.91 -15.76
N GLY A 18 -42.56 -31.34 -16.91
CA GLY A 18 -41.21 -31.40 -17.48
C GLY A 18 -40.36 -30.18 -17.10
N LYS A 19 -39.56 -30.32 -16.03
CA LYS A 19 -38.43 -29.45 -15.64
C LYS A 19 -38.74 -27.96 -15.44
N LYS A 20 -39.28 -27.63 -14.26
CA LYS A 20 -38.94 -26.35 -13.62
C LYS A 20 -37.49 -26.43 -13.12
N LYS A 21 -36.52 -26.14 -14.00
CA LYS A 21 -35.15 -25.82 -13.55
C LYS A 21 -35.17 -24.38 -13.07
N ASN A 22 -35.67 -24.20 -11.85
CA ASN A 22 -35.66 -22.91 -11.15
C ASN A 22 -34.21 -22.61 -10.73
N SER A 23 -33.44 -22.02 -11.63
CA SER A 23 -32.27 -21.21 -11.29
C SER A 23 -32.23 -20.09 -12.33
N ASN A 24 -32.76 -18.93 -11.97
CA ASN A 24 -32.83 -17.73 -12.82
C ASN A 24 -31.44 -17.11 -13.11
N ILE A 25 -30.35 -17.86 -12.99
CA ILE A 25 -29.01 -17.38 -13.32
C ILE A 25 -28.81 -17.67 -14.81
N SER A 26 -28.81 -16.60 -15.61
CA SER A 26 -28.55 -16.68 -17.04
C SER A 26 -27.15 -17.21 -17.32
N ASN A 27 -26.92 -17.92 -18.43
CA ASN A 27 -25.58 -18.39 -18.81
C ASN A 27 -24.57 -17.22 -18.90
N SER A 28 -25.02 -16.04 -19.33
CA SER A 28 -24.21 -14.82 -19.35
C SER A 28 -23.79 -14.35 -17.95
N GLU A 29 -24.66 -14.51 -16.96
CA GLU A 29 -24.34 -14.22 -15.56
C GLU A 29 -23.36 -15.24 -14.98
N ILE A 30 -23.46 -16.51 -15.36
CA ILE A 30 -22.47 -17.54 -15.02
C ILE A 30 -21.10 -17.19 -15.63
N GLU A 31 -21.05 -16.78 -16.90
CA GLU A 31 -19.81 -16.39 -17.56
C GLU A 31 -19.19 -15.14 -16.93
N LYS A 32 -20.00 -14.13 -16.61
CA LYS A 32 -19.56 -12.94 -15.89
C LYS A 32 -18.96 -13.30 -14.53
N LEU A 33 -19.66 -14.11 -13.74
CA LEU A 33 -19.19 -14.53 -12.41
C LEU A 33 -17.89 -15.35 -12.50
N LYS A 34 -17.73 -16.18 -13.54
CA LYS A 34 -16.47 -16.89 -13.79
C LYS A 34 -15.33 -15.92 -14.09
N ALA A 35 -15.55 -14.96 -14.98
CA ALA A 35 -14.55 -13.95 -15.31
C ALA A 35 -14.14 -13.11 -14.09
N GLU A 36 -15.11 -12.71 -13.25
CA GLU A 36 -14.82 -12.04 -11.97
C GLU A 36 -14.02 -12.94 -11.03
N ASN A 37 -14.39 -14.23 -10.92
CA ASN A 37 -13.66 -15.18 -10.07
C ASN A 37 -12.21 -15.37 -10.51
N ASP A 38 -11.97 -15.52 -11.82
CA ASP A 38 -10.63 -15.70 -12.38
C ASP A 38 -9.78 -14.43 -12.19
N SER A 39 -10.38 -13.25 -12.34
CA SER A 39 -9.71 -11.97 -12.06
C SER A 39 -9.33 -11.85 -10.58
N LEU A 40 -10.24 -12.17 -9.67
CA LEU A 40 -9.97 -12.17 -8.23
C LEU A 40 -8.87 -13.18 -7.86
N ARG A 41 -8.89 -14.38 -8.44
CA ARG A 41 -7.82 -15.38 -8.26
C ARG A 41 -6.47 -14.86 -8.73
N SER A 42 -6.45 -14.21 -9.90
CA SER A 42 -5.23 -13.60 -10.44
C SER A 42 -4.68 -12.52 -9.50
N LEU A 43 -5.54 -11.64 -8.98
CA LEU A 43 -5.15 -10.62 -7.99
C LEU A 43 -4.61 -11.24 -6.69
N VAL A 44 -5.26 -12.29 -6.17
CA VAL A 44 -4.80 -13.00 -4.97
C VAL A 44 -3.43 -13.64 -5.21
N LEU A 45 -3.20 -14.24 -6.38
CA LEU A 45 -1.89 -14.80 -6.73
C LEU A 45 -0.82 -13.71 -6.85
N GLU A 46 -1.16 -12.55 -7.45
CA GLU A 46 -0.24 -11.42 -7.54
C GLU A 46 0.11 -10.89 -6.14
N LEU A 47 -0.88 -10.74 -5.26
CA LEU A 47 -0.68 -10.25 -3.89
C LEU A 47 0.13 -11.24 -3.04
N ASN A 48 -0.14 -12.54 -3.14
CA ASN A 48 0.61 -13.58 -2.41
C ASN A 48 2.07 -13.70 -2.85
N SER A 49 2.41 -13.23 -4.05
CA SER A 49 3.80 -13.16 -4.52
C SER A 49 4.58 -11.96 -3.95
N LYS A 50 3.91 -11.02 -3.27
CA LYS A 50 4.49 -9.76 -2.77
C LYS A 50 4.53 -9.72 -1.24
N TYR A 51 5.48 -8.97 -0.70
CA TYR A 51 5.51 -8.64 0.71
C TYR A 51 4.43 -7.58 1.01
N ILE A 52 3.49 -7.93 1.89
CA ILE A 52 2.39 -7.05 2.33
C ILE A 52 2.69 -6.61 3.76
N PHE A 53 2.66 -5.30 3.99
CA PHE A 53 2.95 -4.67 5.27
C PHE A 53 1.73 -3.90 5.81
N ASP A 54 1.44 -4.05 7.10
CA ASP A 54 0.35 -3.33 7.79
C ASP A 54 0.68 -1.85 7.99
N SER A 55 1.97 -1.53 8.12
CA SER A 55 2.45 -0.20 8.46
C SER A 55 3.79 0.11 7.79
N ILE A 56 4.01 1.41 7.56
CA ILE A 56 5.24 1.93 6.96
C ILE A 56 5.81 2.99 7.90
N SER A 57 7.13 2.96 8.09
CA SER A 57 7.89 3.98 8.79
C SER A 57 9.02 4.51 7.91
N ILE A 58 9.47 5.72 8.20
CA ILE A 58 10.64 6.34 7.57
C ILE A 58 11.74 6.35 8.60
N ARG A 59 12.94 5.90 8.21
CA ARG A 59 14.14 6.04 9.03
C ARG A 59 15.17 6.87 8.28
N ASP A 60 15.80 7.79 8.99
CA ASP A 60 17.01 8.48 8.55
C ASP A 60 18.21 7.82 9.22
N ILE A 61 19.16 7.35 8.43
CA ILE A 61 20.34 6.63 8.86
C ILE A 61 21.57 7.46 8.48
N PRO A 62 22.14 8.23 9.42
CA PRO A 62 23.34 9.01 9.14
C PRO A 62 24.54 8.11 8.89
N SER A 63 25.45 8.54 8.01
CA SER A 63 26.73 7.85 7.83
C SER A 63 27.57 7.92 9.10
N TYR A 64 28.19 6.80 9.48
CA TYR A 64 29.15 6.73 10.58
C TYR A 64 30.43 7.53 10.32
N THR A 65 30.69 7.90 9.06
CA THR A 65 31.87 8.67 8.65
C THR A 65 31.66 10.19 8.75
N ASN A 66 30.48 10.65 9.12
CA ASN A 66 30.20 12.08 9.24
C ASN A 66 31.02 12.69 10.38
N SER A 67 31.82 13.72 10.08
CA SER A 67 32.58 14.46 11.11
C SER A 67 31.72 15.49 11.86
N TYR A 68 30.62 15.94 11.25
CA TYR A 68 29.75 17.01 11.77
C TYR A 68 30.51 18.31 12.08
N GLU A 69 31.62 18.57 11.41
CA GLU A 69 32.35 19.83 11.50
C GLU A 69 31.70 20.90 10.61
N LYS A 70 31.94 22.17 10.94
CA LYS A 70 31.49 23.27 10.07
C LYS A 70 32.15 23.17 8.70
N ASN A 71 31.34 23.33 7.65
CA ASN A 71 31.71 23.16 6.23
C ASN A 71 32.07 21.72 5.82
N SER A 72 31.76 20.72 6.65
CA SER A 72 31.86 19.31 6.25
C SER A 72 30.70 18.87 5.36
N ILE A 73 30.92 17.80 4.61
CA ILE A 73 29.86 17.07 3.91
C ILE A 73 29.25 16.09 4.91
N VAL A 74 27.94 16.16 5.06
CA VAL A 74 27.16 15.19 5.83
C VAL A 74 26.38 14.33 4.85
N SER A 75 26.49 13.02 5.00
CA SER A 75 25.77 12.04 4.20
C SER A 75 24.90 11.12 5.05
N GLY A 76 23.89 10.53 4.42
CA GLY A 76 23.02 9.57 5.06
C GLY A 76 22.09 8.91 4.07
N GLU A 77 21.26 8.03 4.59
CA GLU A 77 20.32 7.22 3.83
C GLU A 77 18.93 7.31 4.48
N ILE A 78 17.93 7.68 3.68
CA ILE A 78 16.53 7.59 4.08
C ILE A 78 15.99 6.24 3.60
N VAL A 79 15.48 5.42 4.51
CA VAL A 79 14.85 4.13 4.17
C VAL A 79 13.37 4.13 4.53
N ILE A 80 12.57 3.49 3.68
CA ILE A 80 11.16 3.21 3.93
C ILE A 80 11.05 1.77 4.43
N VAL A 81 10.61 1.60 5.68
CA VAL A 81 10.51 0.29 6.34
C VAL A 81 9.05 -0.11 6.46
N GLY A 82 8.66 -1.16 5.74
CA GLY A 82 7.40 -1.85 5.95
C GLY A 82 7.48 -2.82 7.12
N TYR A 83 6.47 -2.84 7.99
CA TYR A 83 6.37 -3.78 9.11
C TYR A 83 4.92 -4.17 9.38
N ASN A 84 4.74 -5.34 9.98
CA ASN A 84 3.44 -5.88 10.37
C ASN A 84 3.24 -5.72 11.89
N LEU A 85 2.07 -5.26 12.31
CA LEU A 85 1.82 -4.78 13.69
C LEU A 85 1.68 -5.91 14.71
N ASN A 86 1.51 -7.13 14.23
CA ASN A 86 1.26 -8.34 14.99
C ASN A 86 2.53 -8.96 15.60
N LYS A 87 3.40 -8.15 16.28
CA LYS A 87 4.37 -8.59 17.31
C LYS A 87 4.75 -7.47 18.31
N ASN A 88 4.46 -7.72 19.59
CA ASN A 88 4.71 -6.90 20.81
C ASN A 88 6.03 -6.11 20.86
N THR A 89 6.06 -4.86 20.37
CA THR A 89 7.14 -3.92 20.70
C THR A 89 6.58 -2.50 20.85
N ASN A 90 6.85 -1.86 22.00
CA ASN A 90 6.49 -0.48 22.28
C ASN A 90 7.76 0.33 22.57
N VAL A 91 7.90 1.51 21.97
CA VAL A 91 8.78 2.59 22.45
C VAL A 91 7.99 3.90 22.32
N ILE A 92 7.79 4.60 23.44
CA ILE A 92 7.05 5.87 23.52
C ILE A 92 7.95 6.93 24.16
N PHE A 93 8.07 8.10 23.54
CA PHE A 93 8.54 9.35 24.16
C PHE A 93 7.97 10.56 23.37
N ALA A 94 7.47 11.61 24.04
CA ALA A 94 6.87 12.79 23.40
C ALA A 94 6.92 14.05 24.30
N ASP A 95 7.12 15.25 23.73
CA ASP A 95 6.88 16.56 24.38
C ASP A 95 6.12 17.57 23.47
N SER A 96 5.40 17.09 22.44
CA SER A 96 4.47 17.80 21.52
C SER A 96 5.02 18.30 20.17
N ILE A 97 4.15 18.29 19.13
CA ILE A 97 4.34 18.97 17.83
C ILE A 97 2.97 19.41 17.28
N SER A 98 2.93 20.62 16.71
CA SER A 98 1.89 21.10 15.80
C SER A 98 2.59 21.80 14.63
N TYR A 99 2.17 21.58 13.38
CA TYR A 99 2.58 22.44 12.27
C TYR A 99 1.58 22.44 11.10
N ASN A 100 1.27 23.65 10.62
CA ASN A 100 0.58 23.95 9.36
C ASN A 100 1.04 25.36 8.91
N PRO A 101 1.32 25.67 7.61
CA PRO A 101 1.52 24.82 6.43
C PRO A 101 3.00 24.67 6.01
N ILE A 102 3.31 23.69 5.15
CA ILE A 102 4.67 23.40 4.65
C ILE A 102 4.82 23.87 3.19
N LYS A 103 5.86 24.67 2.91
CA LYS A 103 6.29 25.07 1.56
C LYS A 103 7.74 24.66 1.35
N LEU A 104 8.03 23.84 0.35
CA LEU A 104 9.39 23.44 -0.01
C LEU A 104 10.07 24.51 -0.88
N GLN A 105 11.37 24.71 -0.70
CA GLN A 105 12.20 25.60 -1.52
C GLN A 105 13.24 24.75 -2.26
N ASN A 106 13.33 24.90 -3.58
CA ASN A 106 14.28 24.18 -4.46
C ASN A 106 14.39 22.67 -4.17
N PRO A 107 13.28 21.91 -4.25
CA PRO A 107 13.31 20.48 -3.98
C PRO A 107 14.17 19.75 -5.03
N ASP A 108 14.93 18.77 -4.59
CA ASP A 108 15.63 17.81 -5.46
C ASP A 108 15.12 16.39 -5.17
N THR A 109 15.18 15.51 -6.18
CA THR A 109 14.72 14.13 -6.07
C THR A 109 15.90 13.22 -5.74
N LEU A 110 15.84 12.57 -4.58
CA LEU A 110 16.85 11.58 -4.19
C LEU A 110 16.69 10.30 -5.02
N LYS A 111 17.82 9.69 -5.38
CA LYS A 111 17.82 8.41 -6.10
C LYS A 111 17.75 7.25 -5.11
N LEU A 112 17.00 6.22 -5.50
CA LEU A 112 16.95 4.95 -4.78
C LEU A 112 18.17 4.11 -5.16
N GLU A 113 18.99 3.75 -4.16
CA GLU A 113 20.14 2.86 -4.31
C GLU A 113 20.08 1.81 -3.20
N ASN A 114 20.13 0.52 -3.56
CA ASN A 114 20.14 -0.61 -2.62
C ASN A 114 19.02 -0.62 -1.56
N GLY A 115 17.86 -0.01 -1.85
CA GLY A 115 16.71 0.02 -0.94
C GLY A 115 16.61 1.27 -0.05
N GLY A 116 17.54 2.22 -0.18
CA GLY A 116 17.47 3.52 0.48
C GLY A 116 17.72 4.69 -0.46
N PHE A 117 17.34 5.87 -0.01
CA PHE A 117 17.51 7.13 -0.72
C PHE A 117 18.72 7.85 -0.16
N GLN A 118 19.80 7.83 -0.92
CA GLN A 118 21.07 8.41 -0.52
C GLN A 118 21.02 9.94 -0.64
N TYR A 119 21.52 10.65 0.37
CA TYR A 119 21.66 12.10 0.33
C TYR A 119 23.04 12.55 0.77
N GLN A 120 23.43 13.72 0.27
CA GLN A 120 24.61 14.46 0.72
C GLN A 120 24.26 15.93 0.86
N THR A 121 24.81 16.58 1.88
CA THR A 121 24.56 18.00 2.12
C THR A 121 25.75 18.68 2.79
N ASN A 122 26.00 19.94 2.44
CA ASN A 122 27.05 20.72 3.08
C ASN A 122 26.54 21.37 4.38
N LEU A 123 27.25 21.16 5.49
CA LEU A 123 26.96 21.74 6.80
C LEU A 123 27.62 23.12 6.96
N ASN A 124 27.18 24.08 6.15
CA ASN A 124 27.77 25.44 6.11
C ASN A 124 27.36 26.31 7.32
N THR A 125 26.34 25.89 8.05
CA THR A 125 25.74 26.58 9.20
C THR A 125 25.79 25.67 10.43
N ASN A 126 25.76 26.24 11.64
CA ASN A 126 25.79 25.47 12.89
C ASN A 126 24.61 24.49 13.00
N ARG A 127 23.49 24.80 12.34
CA ARG A 127 22.33 23.93 12.21
C ARG A 127 21.82 23.96 10.79
N LYS A 128 21.42 22.80 10.29
CA LYS A 128 20.75 22.65 9.00
C LYS A 128 19.55 21.75 9.17
N THR A 129 18.40 22.18 8.66
CA THR A 129 17.20 21.34 8.63
C THR A 129 17.04 20.76 7.23
N LEU A 130 17.05 19.44 7.14
CA LEU A 130 16.62 18.72 5.96
C LEU A 130 15.10 18.62 5.99
N LYS A 131 14.44 19.01 4.91
CA LYS A 131 12.99 18.88 4.76
C LYS A 131 12.68 18.26 3.42
N GLY A 132 11.68 17.39 3.38
CA GLY A 132 11.24 16.75 2.15
C GLY A 132 9.82 16.21 2.27
N ILE A 133 9.31 15.71 1.16
CA ILE A 133 8.09 14.92 1.11
C ILE A 133 8.50 13.55 0.59
N ILE A 134 8.04 12.50 1.27
CA ILE A 134 8.23 11.11 0.86
C ILE A 134 6.88 10.62 0.38
N GLU A 135 6.85 10.18 -0.87
CA GLU A 135 5.66 9.70 -1.56
C GLU A 135 5.90 8.27 -2.05
N ALA A 136 4.95 7.37 -1.78
CA ALA A 136 4.92 6.04 -2.35
C ALA A 136 3.52 5.77 -2.91
N ASN A 137 3.47 5.50 -4.22
CA ASN A 137 2.25 5.28 -4.99
C ASN A 137 2.25 3.86 -5.56
N PRO A 138 1.98 2.83 -4.74
CA PRO A 138 2.02 1.45 -5.19
C PRO A 138 0.84 1.16 -6.14
N LYS A 139 1.04 0.24 -7.09
CA LYS A 139 -0.03 -0.24 -7.99
C LYS A 139 -1.24 -0.80 -7.22
N HIS A 140 -0.98 -1.42 -6.08
CA HIS A 140 -1.98 -2.02 -5.19
C HIS A 140 -1.70 -1.58 -3.75
N GLY A 141 -2.75 -1.29 -2.98
CA GLY A 141 -2.64 -0.86 -1.59
C GLY A 141 -2.94 0.63 -1.42
N LYS A 142 -2.51 1.19 -0.28
CA LYS A 142 -2.72 2.60 0.05
C LYS A 142 -1.52 3.43 -0.41
N GLU A 143 -1.80 4.59 -0.97
CA GLU A 143 -0.80 5.63 -1.16
C GLU A 143 -0.25 6.09 0.20
N PHE A 144 1.02 6.45 0.21
CA PHE A 144 1.70 6.95 1.41
C PHE A 144 2.38 8.28 1.07
N ILE A 145 1.97 9.34 1.77
CA ILE A 145 2.58 10.67 1.66
C ILE A 145 2.90 11.13 3.08
N LYS A 146 4.16 11.48 3.33
CA LYS A 146 4.58 12.01 4.63
C LYS A 146 5.66 13.06 4.49
N THR A 147 5.60 14.05 5.37
CA THR A 147 6.62 15.07 5.45
C THR A 147 7.80 14.55 6.26
N TYR A 148 8.99 14.73 5.71
CA TYR A 148 10.26 14.42 6.34
C TYR A 148 10.89 15.71 6.84
N SER A 149 11.37 15.70 8.09
CA SER A 149 12.14 16.79 8.66
C SER A 149 13.18 16.24 9.64
N ALA A 150 14.45 16.52 9.38
CA ALA A 150 15.56 16.16 10.26
C ALA A 150 16.44 17.39 10.51
N MET A 151 17.01 17.48 11.71
CA MET A 151 17.96 18.53 12.07
C MET A 151 19.36 17.93 12.20
N ILE A 152 20.29 18.50 11.45
CA ILE A 152 21.73 18.20 11.55
C ILE A 152 22.39 19.42 12.20
N SER A 153 23.23 19.20 13.19
CA SER A 153 23.96 20.26 13.89
C SER A 153 25.45 19.98 13.85
N VAL A 154 26.26 21.04 13.89
CA VAL A 154 27.69 20.93 14.13
C VAL A 154 27.90 20.33 15.53
N ASN A 155 28.87 19.42 15.65
CA ASN A 155 29.24 18.90 16.95
C ASN A 155 30.17 19.91 17.63
N ASP A 156 29.65 20.62 18.64
CA ASP A 156 30.44 21.51 19.48
C ASP A 156 31.24 20.63 20.46
N ASN A 157 32.47 20.27 20.09
CA ASN A 157 33.43 19.62 21.01
C ASN A 157 33.87 20.57 22.13
#